data_AF-S6D2X4-F1
#
_entry.id   AF-S6D2X4-F1
#
_cell.length_a   1.000
_cell.length_b   1.000
_cell.length_c   1.000
_cell.angle_alpha   90.00
_cell.angle_beta   90.00
_cell.angle_gamma   90.00
#
_symmetry.space_group_name_H-M   'P 1'
#
loop_
_entity.id
_entity.type
_entity.pdbx_description
1 polymer ?
#
loop_
_entity_poly.entity_id
_entity_poly.type
_entity_poly.pdbx_seq_one_letter_code
_entity_poly.pdbx_strand_id
1 'polypeptide(L)'
;MINHASKKFAIVKFDVISTYGTNPYKVVPFKWVKDTDKNKVLAQYPSKDDVFEEFENILKCNQPKSRWIECSGSLEYLTNSYLDGLIFIKTRRNEFIPEELLFLDYTE
;
A
#
# COMPACT_ATOMS: atom_id res chain seq x y z
N MET A 1 0.77 11.40 -23.72
CA MET A 1 1.53 10.86 -22.57
C MET A 1 0.80 11.29 -21.30
N ILE A 2 0.22 10.34 -20.55
CA ILE A 2 -0.49 10.66 -19.31
C ILE A 2 0.57 11.01 -18.26
N ASN A 3 0.54 12.25 -17.77
CA ASN A 3 1.55 12.80 -16.91
C ASN A 3 1.29 12.31 -15.46
N HIS A 4 1.84 11.15 -15.08
CA HIS A 4 1.74 10.59 -13.72
C HIS A 4 2.56 11.39 -12.67
N ALA A 5 3.14 12.53 -13.05
CA ALA A 5 4.16 13.29 -12.32
C ALA A 5 3.72 13.92 -10.98
N SER A 6 2.58 13.56 -10.39
CA SER A 6 2.14 14.14 -9.11
C SER A 6 1.57 13.15 -8.09
N LYS A 7 1.41 11.87 -8.44
CA LYS A 7 0.80 10.89 -7.54
C LYS A 7 1.80 10.40 -6.48
N LYS A 8 1.44 10.57 -5.19
CA LYS A 8 2.31 10.20 -4.06
C LYS A 8 2.14 8.74 -3.65
N PHE A 9 0.93 8.22 -3.73
CA PHE A 9 0.58 6.87 -3.27
C PHE A 9 -0.12 6.08 -4.37
N ALA A 10 0.01 4.77 -4.26
CA ALA A 10 -0.60 3.75 -5.08
C ALA A 10 -1.33 2.76 -4.19
N ILE A 11 -2.47 2.28 -4.66
CA ILE A 11 -3.19 1.20 -4.03
C ILE A 11 -2.84 -0.04 -4.84
N VAL A 12 -2.18 -0.98 -4.19
CA VAL A 12 -1.76 -2.25 -4.79
C VAL A 12 -2.54 -3.37 -4.14
N LYS A 13 -3.13 -4.25 -4.94
CA LYS A 13 -3.71 -5.50 -4.47
C LYS A 13 -2.66 -6.60 -4.59
N PHE A 14 -2.11 -7.04 -3.46
CA PHE A 14 -1.12 -8.12 -3.44
C PHE A 14 -1.75 -9.48 -3.74
N ASP A 15 -1.01 -10.30 -4.50
CA ASP A 15 -1.42 -11.66 -4.88
C ASP A 15 -1.42 -12.62 -3.68
N VAL A 16 -0.55 -12.37 -2.68
CA VAL A 16 -0.37 -13.23 -1.49
C VAL A 16 -0.68 -12.43 -0.24
N ILE A 17 -1.67 -12.89 0.53
CA ILE A 17 -2.19 -12.20 1.73
C ILE A 17 -1.48 -12.64 3.01
N SER A 18 -1.06 -13.92 3.09
CA SER A 18 -0.69 -14.58 4.36
C SER A 18 0.44 -13.92 5.17
N THR A 19 1.26 -13.07 4.54
CA THR A 19 2.46 -12.50 5.16
C THR A 19 2.33 -11.01 5.51
N TYR A 20 1.35 -10.31 4.96
CA TYR A 20 1.30 -8.83 4.95
C TYR A 20 0.04 -8.24 5.60
N GLY A 21 -0.76 -9.09 6.24
CA GLY A 21 -2.02 -8.73 6.86
C GLY A 21 -3.17 -9.61 6.36
N THR A 22 -4.38 -9.29 6.76
CA THR A 22 -5.60 -9.94 6.27
C THR A 22 -6.16 -9.23 5.04
N ASN A 23 -5.86 -7.94 4.85
CA ASN A 23 -6.31 -7.19 3.70
C ASN A 23 -5.29 -7.25 2.53
N PRO A 24 -5.66 -7.77 1.34
CA PRO A 24 -4.78 -7.79 0.16
C PRO A 24 -4.45 -6.41 -0.41
N TYR A 25 -5.29 -5.41 -0.18
CA TYR A 25 -5.08 -4.06 -0.70
C TYR A 25 -4.25 -3.24 0.27
N LYS A 26 -3.14 -2.69 -0.22
CA LYS A 26 -2.22 -1.85 0.54
C LYS A 26 -2.03 -0.50 -0.12
N VAL A 27 -1.95 0.54 0.70
CA VAL A 27 -1.54 1.86 0.24
C VAL A 27 -0.03 1.96 0.38
N VAL A 28 0.67 2.17 -0.73
CA VAL A 28 2.14 2.27 -0.78
C VAL A 28 2.56 3.56 -1.47
N PRO A 29 3.69 4.17 -1.10
CA PRO A 29 4.29 5.22 -1.89
C PRO A 29 4.47 4.78 -3.35
N PHE A 30 3.99 5.58 -4.30
CA PHE A 30 3.99 5.24 -5.72
C PHE A 30 5.41 4.95 -6.22
N LYS A 31 6.42 5.65 -5.67
CA LYS A 31 7.83 5.43 -6.00
C LYS A 31 8.38 4.04 -5.59
N TRP A 32 7.68 3.29 -4.74
CA TRP A 32 8.06 1.91 -4.39
C TRP A 32 7.52 0.90 -5.40
N VAL A 33 6.55 1.31 -6.22
CA VAL A 33 5.92 0.46 -7.22
C VAL A 33 6.84 0.37 -8.44
N LYS A 34 7.20 -0.87 -8.78
CA LYS A 34 7.94 -1.20 -10.00
C LYS A 34 6.99 -1.88 -10.97
N ASP A 35 6.86 -1.33 -12.17
CA ASP A 35 6.14 -1.99 -13.24
C ASP A 35 6.90 -3.25 -13.68
N THR A 36 6.15 -4.32 -13.93
CA THR A 36 6.65 -5.58 -14.48
C THR A 36 5.84 -5.99 -15.70
N ASP A 37 6.30 -7.02 -16.40
CA ASP A 37 5.57 -7.55 -17.55
C ASP A 37 4.18 -8.10 -17.14
N LYS A 38 3.20 -7.98 -18.04
CA LYS A 38 1.82 -8.53 -17.91
C LYS A 38 0.89 -7.81 -16.91
N ASN A 39 0.94 -6.47 -16.86
CA ASN A 39 0.06 -5.64 -16.01
C ASN A 39 0.19 -5.92 -14.50
N LYS A 40 1.35 -6.45 -14.08
CA LYS A 40 1.67 -6.68 -12.68
C LYS A 40 2.64 -5.62 -12.18
N VAL A 41 2.57 -5.37 -10.88
CA VAL A 41 3.51 -4.52 -10.17
C VAL A 41 4.20 -5.28 -9.05
N LEU A 42 5.41 -4.84 -8.73
CA LEU A 42 6.13 -5.23 -7.51
C LEU A 42 6.19 -4.04 -6.57
N ALA A 43 5.94 -4.28 -5.28
CA ALA A 43 6.17 -3.28 -4.24
C ALA A 43 6.66 -3.96 -2.97
N GLN A 44 7.59 -3.31 -2.27
CA GLN A 44 8.01 -3.76 -0.94
C GLN A 44 7.02 -3.25 0.11
N TYR A 45 6.71 -4.10 1.09
CA TYR A 45 5.78 -3.75 2.16
C TYR A 45 6.18 -4.41 3.48
N PRO A 46 6.03 -3.74 4.63
CA PRO A 46 6.29 -4.35 5.94
C PRO A 46 5.37 -5.55 6.19
N SER A 47 5.78 -6.42 7.11
CA SER A 47 4.91 -7.47 7.61
C SER A 47 3.75 -6.88 8.42
N LYS A 48 2.73 -7.69 8.71
CA LYS A 48 1.63 -7.28 9.60
C LYS A 48 2.11 -6.87 11.01
N ASP A 49 3.22 -7.42 11.46
CA ASP A 49 3.76 -7.19 12.81
C ASP A 49 4.60 -5.90 12.84
N ASP A 50 5.21 -5.52 11.70
CA ASP A 50 6.04 -4.31 11.57
C ASP A 50 5.26 -3.08 11.06
N VAL A 51 4.09 -3.27 10.42
CA VAL A 51 3.40 -2.19 9.71
C VAL A 51 3.08 -1.00 10.61
N PHE A 52 2.77 -1.24 11.88
CA PHE A 52 2.47 -0.19 12.86
C PHE A 52 3.71 0.65 13.18
N GLU A 53 4.86 0.03 13.40
CA GLU A 53 6.13 0.73 13.68
C GLU A 53 6.65 1.48 12.45
N GLU A 54 6.32 1.00 11.25
CA GLU A 54 6.80 1.54 9.99
C GLU A 54 5.80 2.51 9.32
N PHE A 55 4.63 2.72 9.92
CA PHE A 55 3.56 3.50 9.32
C PHE A 55 4.00 4.93 8.99
N GLU A 56 4.76 5.58 9.88
CA GLU A 56 5.30 6.91 9.64
C GLU A 56 6.26 6.93 8.44
N ASN A 57 7.04 5.86 8.22
CA ASN A 57 7.92 5.73 7.05
C ASN A 57 7.13 5.62 5.74
N ILE A 58 5.99 4.94 5.76
CA ILE A 58 5.06 4.85 4.64
C ILE A 58 4.46 6.23 4.35
N LEU A 59 3.92 6.92 5.36
CA LEU A 59 3.31 8.24 5.22
C LEU A 59 4.28 9.30 4.69
N LYS A 60 5.51 9.33 5.22
CA LYS A 60 6.58 10.23 4.76
C LYS A 60 7.14 9.85 3.39
N CYS A 61 6.70 8.73 2.82
CA CYS A 61 7.25 8.18 1.58
C CYS A 61 8.77 8.03 1.69
N ASN A 62 9.29 7.43 2.76
CA ASN A 62 10.73 7.13 2.88
C ASN A 62 11.13 6.00 1.91
N GLN A 63 12.39 5.58 1.86
CA GLN A 63 12.75 4.37 1.09
C GLN A 63 12.28 3.11 1.83
N PRO A 64 11.87 2.05 1.12
CA PRO A 64 11.50 0.80 1.77
C PRO A 64 12.73 0.18 2.43
N LYS A 65 12.54 -0.49 3.57
CA LYS A 65 13.66 -1.17 4.25
C LYS A 65 14.03 -2.43 3.49
N SER A 66 15.33 -2.74 3.42
CA SER A 66 15.85 -3.91 2.70
C SER A 66 15.30 -5.25 3.23
N ARG A 67 14.89 -5.29 4.51
CA ARG A 67 14.25 -6.47 5.13
C ARG A 67 12.82 -6.72 4.69
N TRP A 68 12.15 -5.73 4.08
CA TRP A 68 10.76 -5.88 3.64
C TRP A 68 10.70 -6.71 2.37
N ILE A 69 9.76 -7.65 2.35
CA ILE A 69 9.59 -8.56 1.24
C ILE A 69 9.00 -7.80 0.06
N GLU A 70 9.48 -8.11 -1.14
CA GLU A 70 8.94 -7.60 -2.40
C GLU A 70 7.75 -8.48 -2.83
N CYS A 71 6.60 -7.84 -3.03
CA CYS A 71 5.32 -8.49 -3.24
C CYS A 71 4.81 -8.20 -4.65
N SER A 72 4.32 -9.23 -5.35
CA SER A 72 3.59 -9.05 -6.60
C SER A 72 2.13 -8.70 -6.37
N GLY A 73 1.58 -7.88 -7.26
CA GLY A 73 0.17 -7.51 -7.24
C GLY A 73 -0.27 -6.78 -8.49
N SER A 74 -1.47 -6.20 -8.41
CA SER A 74 -2.02 -5.31 -9.43
C SER A 74 -2.13 -3.87 -8.91
N LEU A 75 -1.83 -2.90 -9.77
CA LEU A 75 -2.07 -1.49 -9.48
C LEU A 75 -3.55 -1.18 -9.66
N GLU A 76 -4.23 -0.76 -8.59
CA GLU A 76 -5.68 -0.56 -8.58
C GLU A 76 -6.07 0.92 -8.66
N TYR A 77 -5.29 1.80 -8.01
CA TYR A 77 -5.60 3.23 -7.91
C TYR A 77 -4.35 4.06 -7.61
N LEU A 78 -4.36 5.34 -8.00
CA LEU A 78 -3.30 6.30 -7.72
C LEU A 78 -3.86 7.56 -7.06
N THR A 79 -3.24 8.00 -5.96
CA THR A 79 -3.72 9.13 -5.16
C THR A 79 -2.58 9.98 -4.60
N ASN A 80 -2.92 11.18 -4.12
CA ASN A 80 -2.01 12.09 -3.42
C ASN A 80 -2.13 12.00 -1.91
N SER A 81 -3.20 11.38 -1.42
CA SER A 81 -3.57 11.29 -0.01
C SER A 81 -3.63 9.84 0.42
N TYR A 82 -2.94 9.51 1.52
CA TYR A 82 -3.00 8.17 2.10
C TYR A 82 -4.44 7.82 2.52
N LEU A 83 -5.14 8.79 3.11
CA LEU A 83 -6.53 8.65 3.55
C LEU A 83 -7.46 8.33 2.38
N ASP A 84 -7.30 9.01 1.23
CA ASP A 84 -8.10 8.72 0.02
C ASP A 84 -7.86 7.29 -0.46
N GLY A 85 -6.63 6.78 -0.29
CA GLY A 85 -6.30 5.38 -0.59
C GLY A 85 -7.02 4.41 0.34
N LEU A 86 -7.08 4.70 1.64
CA LEU A 86 -7.83 3.88 2.59
C LEU A 86 -9.35 3.93 2.33
N ILE A 87 -9.89 5.10 1.98
CA ILE A 87 -11.29 5.27 1.57
C ILE A 87 -11.56 4.41 0.33
N PHE A 88 -10.68 4.45 -0.66
CA PHE A 88 -10.80 3.60 -1.84
C PHE A 88 -10.88 2.11 -1.45
N ILE A 89 -9.98 1.63 -0.58
CA ILE A 89 -9.99 0.23 -0.13
C ILE A 89 -11.30 -0.11 0.57
N LYS A 90 -11.82 0.77 1.44
CA LYS A 90 -13.10 0.57 2.13
C LYS A 90 -14.28 0.40 1.17
N THR A 91 -14.24 1.05 0.00
CA THR A 91 -15.30 0.93 -1.02
C THR A 91 -15.26 -0.36 -1.84
N ARG A 92 -14.16 -1.13 -1.80
CA ARG A 92 -13.98 -2.35 -2.61
C ARG A 92 -14.76 -3.57 -2.13
N ARG A 93 -15.71 -3.43 -1.18
CA ARG A 93 -16.44 -4.54 -0.52
C ARG A 93 -15.49 -5.65 -0.05
N ASN A 94 -14.36 -5.26 0.52
CA ASN A 94 -13.44 -6.21 1.10
C ASN A 94 -13.97 -6.67 2.47
N GLU A 95 -13.94 -7.96 2.75
CA GLU A 95 -14.33 -8.51 4.07
C GLU A 95 -13.29 -8.16 5.15
N PHE A 96 -12.11 -7.70 4.74
CA PHE A 96 -10.99 -7.37 5.61
C PHE A 96 -10.79 -5.86 5.74
N ILE A 97 -10.71 -5.37 6.97
CA ILE A 97 -10.38 -3.97 7.28
C ILE A 97 -8.86 -3.80 7.13
N PRO A 98 -8.37 -2.79 6.38
CA PRO A 98 -6.96 -2.43 6.38
C PRO A 98 -6.43 -2.22 7.80
N GLU A 99 -5.30 -2.84 8.13
CA GLU A 99 -4.68 -2.72 9.45
C GLU A 99 -4.33 -1.26 9.76
N GLU A 100 -4.02 -0.47 8.74
CA GLU A 100 -3.67 0.95 8.87
C GLU A 100 -4.86 1.84 9.27
N LEU A 101 -6.10 1.39 9.09
CA LEU A 101 -7.27 2.12 9.61
C LEU A 101 -7.34 2.07 11.13
N LEU A 102 -6.81 1.01 11.77
CA LEU A 102 -6.73 0.93 13.23
C LEU A 102 -5.78 2.01 13.78
N PHE A 103 -4.79 2.44 13.02
CA PHE A 103 -3.86 3.48 13.45
C PHE A 103 -4.51 4.87 13.49
N LEU A 104 -5.40 5.17 12.53
CA LEU A 104 -6.06 6.49 12.47
C LEU A 104 -6.99 6.73 13.65
N ASP A 105 -7.72 5.71 14.12
CA ASP A 105 -8.57 5.78 15.31
C ASP A 105 -7.75 5.95 16.62
N TYR A 106 -6.47 5.57 16.63
CA TYR A 106 -5.60 5.70 17.81
C TYR A 106 -4.87 7.04 17.93
N THR A 107 -4.95 7.90 16.90
CA THR A 107 -4.26 9.19 16.85
C THR A 107 -5.16 10.42 17.11
N GLU A 108 -6.41 10.20 17.52
CA GLU A 108 -7.31 11.25 18.07
C GLU A 108 -7.17 11.43 19.59
#